data_AF-A0AAU2SWR9-F1
#
_entry.id   AF-A0AAU2SWR9-F1
#
_cell.length_a   1.000
_cell.length_b   1.000
_cell.length_c   1.000
_cell.angle_alpha   90.00
_cell.angle_beta   90.00
_cell.angle_gamma   90.00
#
_symmetry.space_group_name_H-M   'P 1'
#
loop_
_entity.id
_entity.type
_entity.pdbx_description
1 polymer ?
#
loop_
_entity_poly.entity_id
_entity_poly.type
_entity_poly.pdbx_seq_one_letter_code
_entity_poly.pdbx_strand_id
1 'polypeptide(L)'
;MTSETLWYANRATGAVCLVLFTVVVLLGIAVRSRTRLPGLPRFGTMNLHRTLSLSATAFLALHITTAVVDGYVDITVVDVLVPFVGDYQPLWLGLGTVALDLMLAVLVTSLLRERLGHRTWRTVHWLAYASWPVALVHGIGIGTDTGADWMTWLTVACVAAAVAAFAARLAHAARAGRRTPAALLRTAEGARP
;
A
#
# COMPACT_ATOMS: atom_id res chain seq x y z
N MET A 1 27.44 9.89 11.41
CA MET A 1 26.28 9.34 12.17
C MET A 1 26.75 8.05 12.80
N THR A 2 26.36 7.75 14.05
CA THR A 2 26.69 6.47 14.68
C THR A 2 25.78 5.37 14.11
N SER A 3 26.25 4.11 14.06
CA SER A 3 25.43 2.97 13.61
C SER A 3 24.13 2.85 14.40
N GLU A 4 24.19 3.05 15.72
CA GLU A 4 23.00 3.06 16.57
C GLU A 4 21.91 4.05 16.12
N THR A 5 22.30 5.24 15.64
CA THR A 5 21.33 6.23 15.13
C THR A 5 20.66 5.74 13.85
N LEU A 6 21.43 5.12 12.94
CA LEU A 6 20.92 4.58 11.68
C LEU A 6 20.01 3.38 11.91
N TRP A 7 20.35 2.53 12.87
CA TRP A 7 19.52 1.43 13.32
C TRP A 7 18.14 1.89 13.82
N TYR A 8 18.09 2.84 14.76
CA TYR A 8 16.81 3.39 15.24
C TYR A 8 16.04 4.12 14.12
N ALA A 9 16.73 4.83 13.23
CA ALA A 9 16.12 5.49 12.09
C ALA A 9 15.49 4.49 11.12
N ASN A 10 16.16 3.37 10.83
CA ASN A 10 15.65 2.31 9.97
C ASN A 10 14.34 1.71 10.54
N ARG A 11 14.31 1.44 11.85
CA ARG A 11 13.10 0.95 12.55
C ARG A 11 11.95 1.94 12.49
N ALA A 12 12.22 3.20 12.83
CA ALA A 12 11.22 4.26 12.85
C ALA A 12 10.64 4.51 11.46
N THR A 13 11.49 4.56 10.43
CA THR A 13 11.06 4.75 9.04
C THR A 13 10.27 3.56 8.51
N GLY A 14 10.58 2.33 8.93
CA GLY A 14 9.77 1.14 8.64
C GLY A 14 8.35 1.23 9.21
N ALA A 15 8.21 1.63 10.48
CA ALA A 15 6.90 1.84 11.12
C ALA A 15 6.09 2.96 10.42
N VAL A 16 6.75 4.06 10.06
CA VAL A 16 6.13 5.17 9.32
C VAL A 16 5.68 4.71 7.93
N CYS A 17 6.49 3.90 7.23
CA CYS A 17 6.10 3.30 5.94
C CYS A 17 4.83 2.46 6.07
N LEU A 18 4.74 1.59 7.09
CA LEU A 18 3.55 0.78 7.33
C LEU A 18 2.30 1.65 7.47
N VAL A 19 2.36 2.69 8.29
CA VAL A 19 1.22 3.60 8.50
C VAL A 19 0.87 4.35 7.21
N LEU A 20 1.85 4.98 6.57
CA LEU A 20 1.62 5.80 5.38
C LEU A 20 1.06 4.97 4.22
N PHE A 21 1.64 3.80 3.92
CA PHE A 21 1.12 2.95 2.86
C PHE A 21 -0.26 2.38 3.20
N THR A 22 -0.55 2.09 4.47
CA THR A 22 -1.91 1.71 4.89
C THR A 22 -2.89 2.84 4.60
N VAL A 23 -2.59 4.07 5.00
CA VAL A 23 -3.45 5.24 4.72
C VAL A 23 -3.62 5.45 3.21
N VAL A 24 -2.56 5.29 2.41
CA VAL A 24 -2.61 5.38 0.95
C VAL A 24 -3.56 4.33 0.35
N VAL A 25 -3.51 3.07 0.83
CA VAL A 25 -4.43 2.00 0.42
C VAL A 25 -5.88 2.34 0.77
N LEU A 26 -6.13 2.82 1.99
CA LEU A 26 -7.47 3.23 2.44
C LEU A 26 -8.03 4.37 1.57
N LEU A 27 -7.22 5.38 1.28
CA LEU A 27 -7.58 6.48 0.40
C LEU A 27 -7.82 6.00 -1.03
N GLY A 28 -7.00 5.08 -1.55
CA GLY A 28 -7.20 4.46 -2.86
C GLY A 28 -8.54 3.72 -2.96
N ILE A 29 -8.92 2.99 -1.91
CA ILE A 29 -10.23 2.35 -1.80
C ILE A 29 -11.34 3.41 -1.79
N ALA A 30 -11.22 4.47 -1.00
CA ALA A 30 -12.22 5.54 -0.89
C ALA A 30 -12.43 6.28 -2.23
N VAL A 31 -11.34 6.60 -2.95
CA VAL A 31 -11.39 7.18 -4.30
C VAL A 31 -12.13 6.23 -5.25
N ARG A 32 -11.83 4.93 -5.19
CA ARG A 32 -12.43 3.91 -6.05
C ARG A 32 -13.92 3.71 -5.79
N SER A 33 -14.34 3.69 -4.54
CA SER A 33 -15.75 3.53 -4.13
C SER A 33 -16.58 4.82 -4.25
N ARG A 34 -15.94 5.94 -4.60
CA ARG A 34 -16.53 7.29 -4.60
C ARG A 34 -17.11 7.68 -3.24
N THR A 35 -16.58 7.10 -2.17
CA THR A 35 -16.95 7.42 -0.78
C THR A 35 -16.47 8.83 -0.46
N ARG A 36 -17.32 9.62 0.19
CA ARG A 36 -16.92 10.95 0.69
C ARG A 36 -16.32 10.78 2.08
N LEU A 37 -15.12 11.31 2.29
CA LEU A 37 -14.59 11.47 3.64
C LEU A 37 -15.34 12.63 4.32
N PRO A 38 -15.68 12.51 5.61
CA PRO A 38 -16.28 13.62 6.37
C PRO A 38 -15.40 14.87 6.27
N GLY A 39 -15.98 16.00 5.89
CA GLY A 39 -15.26 17.28 5.79
C GLY A 39 -14.42 17.50 4.53
N LEU A 40 -14.26 16.52 3.63
CA LEU A 40 -13.46 16.67 2.41
C LEU A 40 -14.28 16.53 1.12
N PRO A 41 -14.12 17.44 0.14
CA PRO A 41 -14.67 17.23 -1.20
C PRO A 41 -13.95 16.06 -1.89
N ARG A 42 -14.60 15.42 -2.87
CA ARG A 42 -14.04 14.26 -3.59
C ARG A 42 -12.65 14.51 -4.20
N PHE A 43 -12.43 15.73 -4.69
CA PHE A 43 -11.14 16.17 -5.21
C PHE A 43 -10.05 16.19 -4.13
N GLY A 44 -10.42 16.53 -2.89
CA GLY A 44 -9.53 16.53 -1.74
C GLY A 44 -8.99 15.13 -1.43
N THR A 45 -9.84 14.09 -1.50
CA THR A 45 -9.42 12.69 -1.27
C THR A 45 -8.42 12.23 -2.33
N MET A 46 -8.64 12.57 -3.60
CA MET A 46 -7.71 12.23 -4.68
C MET A 46 -6.37 12.96 -4.53
N ASN A 47 -6.41 14.25 -4.19
CA ASN A 47 -5.20 15.03 -3.93
C ASN A 47 -4.42 14.45 -2.74
N LEU A 48 -5.12 14.12 -1.64
CA LEU A 48 -4.51 13.52 -0.46
C LEU A 48 -3.88 12.17 -0.77
N HIS A 49 -4.56 11.30 -1.55
CA HIS A 49 -3.99 10.04 -2.00
C HIS A 49 -2.68 10.27 -2.76
N ARG A 50 -2.65 11.22 -3.71
CA ARG A 50 -1.44 11.53 -4.48
C ARG A 50 -0.31 12.07 -3.60
N THR A 51 -0.59 13.04 -2.74
CA THR A 51 0.42 13.65 -1.86
C THR A 51 0.99 12.62 -0.90
N LEU A 52 0.14 11.86 -0.20
CA LEU A 52 0.59 10.83 0.72
C LEU A 52 1.29 9.66 0.00
N SER A 53 0.92 9.32 -1.23
CA SER A 53 1.63 8.30 -2.00
C SER A 53 3.08 8.72 -2.28
N LEU A 54 3.29 9.99 -2.66
CA LEU A 54 4.64 10.52 -2.90
C LEU A 54 5.44 10.61 -1.59
N SER A 55 4.81 11.06 -0.50
CA SER A 55 5.44 11.08 0.83
C SER A 55 5.81 9.68 1.31
N ALA A 56 4.91 8.69 1.18
CA ALA A 56 5.16 7.30 1.53
C ALA A 56 6.33 6.71 0.73
N THR A 57 6.40 7.02 -0.58
CA THR A 57 7.51 6.60 -1.44
C THR A 57 8.83 7.23 -1.01
N ALA A 58 8.83 8.51 -0.60
CA ALA A 58 10.03 9.17 -0.07
C ALA A 58 10.50 8.53 1.25
N PHE A 59 9.57 8.19 2.15
CA PHE A 59 9.89 7.45 3.38
C PHE A 59 10.38 6.04 3.10
N LEU A 60 9.87 5.37 2.06
CA LEU A 60 10.36 4.06 1.62
C LEU A 60 11.81 4.17 1.14
N ALA A 61 12.14 5.17 0.34
CA ALA A 61 13.51 5.42 -0.09
C ALA A 61 14.44 5.69 1.12
N LEU A 62 13.97 6.45 2.11
CA LEU A 62 14.70 6.69 3.35
C LEU A 62 14.91 5.39 4.14
N HIS A 63 13.87 4.56 4.29
CA HIS A 63 13.95 3.27 4.96
C HIS A 63 15.01 2.36 4.30
N ILE A 64 14.96 2.19 2.97
CA ILE A 64 15.95 1.40 2.21
C ILE A 64 17.35 1.98 2.35
N THR A 65 17.50 3.30 2.22
CA THR A 65 18.80 3.97 2.33
C THR A 65 19.40 3.78 3.72
N THR A 66 18.60 3.93 4.77
CA THR A 66 19.08 3.71 6.14
C THR A 66 19.43 2.24 6.37
N ALA A 67 18.67 1.28 5.84
CA ALA A 67 18.99 -0.14 5.93
C ALA A 67 20.33 -0.50 5.24
N VAL A 68 20.60 0.06 4.06
CA VAL A 68 21.83 -0.18 3.31
C VAL A 68 23.04 0.51 3.96
N VAL A 69 22.85 1.71 4.52
CA VAL A 69 23.96 2.51 5.09
C VAL A 69 24.29 2.15 6.54
N ASP A 70 23.35 1.58 7.31
CA ASP A 70 23.55 1.22 8.72
C ASP A 70 24.78 0.32 8.94
N GLY A 71 25.13 -0.51 7.95
CA GLY A 71 26.33 -1.35 7.98
C GLY A 71 26.32 -2.43 9.07
N TYR A 72 25.22 -2.54 9.81
CA TYR A 72 25.00 -3.57 10.84
C TYR A 72 24.78 -4.96 10.21
N VAL A 73 24.31 -4.96 8.96
CA VAL A 73 24.12 -6.14 8.12
C VAL A 73 24.67 -5.81 6.74
N ASP A 74 25.43 -6.73 6.14
CA ASP A 74 25.92 -6.60 4.77
C ASP A 74 24.75 -6.73 3.77
N ILE A 75 24.10 -5.60 3.48
CA ILE A 75 23.05 -5.49 2.47
C ILE A 75 23.64 -4.73 1.28
N THR A 76 23.76 -5.41 0.14
CA THR A 76 24.26 -4.81 -1.09
C THR A 76 23.13 -4.16 -1.90
N VAL A 77 23.48 -3.30 -2.85
CA VAL A 77 22.52 -2.71 -3.79
C VAL A 77 21.83 -3.78 -4.65
N VAL A 78 22.49 -4.92 -4.89
CA VAL A 78 21.91 -6.04 -5.64
C VAL A 78 20.76 -6.66 -4.85
N ASP A 79 20.89 -6.78 -3.53
CA ASP A 79 19.86 -7.36 -2.67
C ASP A 79 18.57 -6.51 -2.65
N VAL A 80 18.70 -5.20 -2.90
CA VAL A 80 17.57 -4.27 -3.00
C VAL A 80 16.79 -4.45 -4.31
N LEU A 81 17.41 -4.95 -5.38
CA LEU A 81 16.81 -5.03 -6.72
C LEU A 81 16.53 -6.47 -7.19
N VAL A 82 17.20 -7.46 -6.61
CA VAL A 82 17.05 -8.86 -6.99
C VAL A 82 16.64 -9.66 -5.75
N PRO A 83 15.40 -10.18 -5.72
CA PRO A 83 14.89 -10.84 -4.53
C PRO A 83 15.60 -12.19 -4.30
N PHE A 84 15.79 -12.54 -3.03
CA PHE A 84 16.31 -13.84 -2.57
C PHE A 84 17.79 -14.13 -2.88
N VAL A 85 18.58 -13.14 -3.31
CA VAL A 85 20.01 -13.31 -3.61
C VAL A 85 20.92 -13.07 -2.40
N GLY A 86 20.49 -12.24 -1.45
CA GLY A 86 21.29 -11.90 -0.27
C GLY A 86 21.38 -13.03 0.76
N ASP A 87 22.53 -13.12 1.43
CA ASP A 87 22.80 -14.15 2.44
C ASP A 87 22.04 -13.92 3.76
N TYR A 88 21.71 -12.66 4.06
CA TYR A 88 21.01 -12.30 5.29
C TYR A 88 19.49 -12.48 5.16
N GLN A 89 18.94 -13.44 5.91
CA GLN A 89 17.50 -13.73 5.97
C GLN A 89 16.81 -13.67 4.58
N PRO A 90 17.26 -14.47 3.61
CA PRO A 90 16.95 -14.31 2.18
C PRO A 90 15.46 -14.24 1.89
N LEU A 91 14.65 -15.04 2.62
CA LEU A 91 13.20 -15.03 2.48
C LEU A 91 12.60 -13.66 2.84
N TRP A 92 12.92 -13.15 4.03
CA TRP A 92 12.33 -11.91 4.52
C TRP A 92 12.86 -10.72 3.74
N LEU A 93 14.18 -10.64 3.52
CA LEU A 93 14.77 -9.57 2.72
C LEU A 93 14.23 -9.58 1.29
N GLY A 94 14.14 -10.76 0.66
CA GLY A 94 13.57 -10.93 -0.67
C GLY A 94 12.10 -10.51 -0.77
N LEU A 95 11.29 -10.71 0.26
CA LEU A 95 9.91 -10.17 0.29
C LEU A 95 9.89 -8.63 0.31
N GLY A 96 10.86 -7.99 0.97
CA GLY A 96 11.04 -6.53 0.93
C GLY A 96 11.35 -6.05 -0.49
N THR A 97 12.27 -6.74 -1.16
CA THR A 97 12.63 -6.49 -2.57
C THR A 97 11.45 -6.69 -3.51
N VAL A 98 10.69 -7.79 -3.37
CA VAL A 98 9.47 -8.00 -4.16
C VAL A 98 8.45 -6.89 -3.92
N ALA A 99 8.25 -6.46 -2.67
CA ALA A 99 7.34 -5.36 -2.36
C ALA A 99 7.79 -4.05 -3.02
N LEU A 100 9.10 -3.77 -3.02
CA LEU A 100 9.71 -2.62 -3.68
C LEU A 100 9.52 -2.67 -5.19
N ASP A 101 9.78 -3.81 -5.84
CA ASP A 101 9.62 -3.97 -7.29
C ASP A 101 8.18 -3.72 -7.73
N LEU A 102 7.21 -4.29 -7.00
CA LEU A 102 5.79 -4.05 -7.23
C LEU A 102 5.44 -2.56 -7.04
N MET A 103 5.97 -1.91 -6.00
CA MET A 103 5.75 -0.49 -5.75
C MET A 103 6.38 0.38 -6.83
N LEU A 104 7.58 0.04 -7.30
CA LEU A 104 8.29 0.76 -8.35
C LEU A 104 7.52 0.69 -9.67
N ALA A 105 7.00 -0.49 -10.02
CA ALA A 105 6.12 -0.66 -11.17
C ALA A 105 4.87 0.25 -11.07
N VAL A 106 4.23 0.30 -9.89
CA VAL A 106 3.08 1.19 -9.64
C VAL A 106 3.45 2.66 -9.74
N LEU A 107 4.58 3.07 -9.15
CA LEU A 107 5.07 4.45 -9.16
C LEU A 107 5.37 4.92 -10.57
N VAL A 108 6.21 4.18 -11.30
CA VAL A 108 6.64 4.54 -12.66
C VAL A 108 5.44 4.61 -13.59
N THR A 109 4.56 3.61 -13.57
CA THR A 109 3.35 3.65 -14.41
C THR A 109 2.39 4.76 -14.02
N SER A 110 2.32 5.15 -12.75
CA SER A 110 1.48 6.26 -12.28
C SER A 110 2.02 7.64 -12.67
N LEU A 111 3.36 7.79 -12.72
CA LEU A 111 4.02 8.98 -13.27
C LEU A 111 3.83 9.08 -14.78
N LEU A 112 3.88 7.94 -15.50
CA LEU A 112 3.71 7.86 -16.95
C LEU A 112 2.26 7.65 -17.40
N ARG A 113 1.27 7.84 -16.51
CA ARG A 113 -0.14 7.53 -16.77
C ARG A 113 -0.70 8.23 -18.03
N GLU A 114 -0.19 9.41 -18.37
CA GLU A 114 -0.63 10.21 -19.52
C GLU A 114 -0.15 9.61 -20.86
N ARG A 115 0.85 8.72 -20.82
CA ARG A 115 1.43 8.06 -22.01
C ARG A 115 0.96 6.62 -22.19
N LEU A 116 0.63 5.90 -21.11
CA LEU A 116 0.38 4.45 -21.12
C LEU A 116 -1.08 4.04 -21.33
N GLY A 117 -2.00 5.00 -21.37
CA GLY A 117 -3.44 4.75 -21.46
C GLY A 117 -4.04 4.22 -20.16
N HIS A 118 -5.33 4.51 -19.94
CA HIS A 118 -5.99 4.26 -18.65
C HIS A 118 -6.08 2.77 -18.29
N ARG A 119 -6.24 1.87 -19.27
CA ARG A 119 -6.38 0.42 -19.03
C ARG A 119 -5.08 -0.18 -18.48
N THR A 120 -3.97 0.05 -19.16
CA THR A 120 -2.64 -0.46 -18.79
C THR A 120 -2.22 0.07 -17.42
N TRP A 121 -2.30 1.39 -17.23
CA TRP A 121 -2.02 2.02 -15.94
C TRP A 121 -2.83 1.37 -14.83
N ARG A 122 -4.13 1.17 -15.06
CA ARG A 122 -5.01 0.62 -14.03
C ARG A 122 -4.67 -0.83 -13.70
N THR A 123 -4.35 -1.67 -14.69
CA THR A 123 -3.93 -3.05 -14.46
C THR A 123 -2.68 -3.10 -13.59
N VAL A 124 -1.66 -2.32 -13.90
CA VAL A 124 -0.43 -2.26 -13.09
C VAL A 124 -0.69 -1.67 -11.72
N HIS A 125 -1.55 -0.65 -11.61
CA HIS A 125 -1.87 -0.02 -10.34
C HIS A 125 -2.55 -0.99 -9.34
N TRP A 126 -3.19 -2.08 -9.82
CA TRP A 126 -3.70 -3.13 -8.92
C TRP A 126 -2.59 -3.85 -8.14
N LEU A 127 -1.34 -3.85 -8.64
CA LEU A 127 -0.21 -4.43 -7.92
C LEU A 127 0.03 -3.74 -6.57
N ALA A 128 -0.45 -2.51 -6.36
CA ALA A 128 -0.41 -1.85 -5.05
C ALA A 128 -1.12 -2.66 -3.96
N TYR A 129 -2.21 -3.38 -4.30
CA TYR A 129 -2.92 -4.26 -3.37
C TYR A 129 -2.12 -5.51 -3.01
N ALA A 130 -1.15 -5.92 -3.83
CA ALA A 130 -0.25 -7.04 -3.54
C ALA A 130 1.05 -6.58 -2.86
N SER A 131 1.57 -5.40 -3.24
CA SER A 131 2.77 -4.82 -2.64
C SER A 131 2.60 -4.58 -1.13
N TRP A 132 1.47 -4.03 -0.69
CA TRP A 132 1.22 -3.75 0.73
C TRP A 132 1.28 -4.99 1.65
N PRO A 133 0.56 -6.11 1.39
CA PRO A 133 0.66 -7.28 2.25
C PRO A 133 2.04 -7.96 2.16
N VAL A 134 2.73 -7.92 1.02
CA VAL A 134 4.10 -8.46 0.92
C VAL A 134 5.07 -7.63 1.78
N ALA A 135 4.96 -6.30 1.76
CA ALA A 135 5.72 -5.41 2.64
C ALA A 135 5.42 -5.64 4.13
N LEU A 136 4.15 -5.88 4.47
CA LEU A 136 3.71 -6.20 5.84
C LEU A 136 4.36 -7.50 6.33
N VAL A 137 4.34 -8.56 5.52
CA VAL A 137 4.93 -9.85 5.86
C VAL A 137 6.46 -9.74 5.99
N HIS A 138 7.11 -8.97 5.11
CA HIS A 138 8.51 -8.61 5.26
C HIS A 138 8.80 -7.95 6.61
N GLY A 139 8.06 -6.89 6.96
CA GLY A 139 8.25 -6.16 8.20
C GLY A 139 8.04 -7.00 9.46
N ILE A 140 7.04 -7.89 9.45
CA ILE A 140 6.79 -8.84 10.55
C ILE A 140 7.96 -9.82 10.73
N GLY A 141 8.48 -10.37 9.63
CA GLY A 141 9.48 -11.42 9.68
C GLY A 141 10.91 -10.93 9.92
N ILE A 142 11.28 -9.78 9.35
CA ILE A 142 12.63 -9.20 9.53
C ILE A 142 12.71 -8.26 10.74
N GLY A 143 11.58 -7.69 11.14
CA GLY A 143 11.49 -6.70 12.19
C GLY A 143 11.80 -7.31 13.55
N THR A 144 12.74 -6.70 14.27
CA THR A 144 13.06 -7.12 15.65
C THR A 144 12.09 -6.53 16.69
N ASP A 145 11.19 -5.63 16.29
CA ASP A 145 10.14 -5.03 17.14
C ASP A 145 8.83 -5.84 17.10
N THR A 146 8.73 -6.90 16.30
CA THR A 146 7.46 -7.63 16.12
C THR A 146 6.96 -8.30 17.43
N GLY A 147 7.79 -8.35 18.47
CA GLY A 147 7.41 -8.76 19.84
C GLY A 147 7.11 -7.61 20.80
N ALA A 148 7.29 -6.35 20.40
CA ALA A 148 6.96 -5.18 21.22
C ALA A 148 5.46 -4.84 21.09
N ASP A 149 4.78 -4.70 22.23
CA ASP A 149 3.32 -4.49 22.28
C ASP A 149 2.84 -3.36 21.38
N TRP A 150 3.58 -2.23 21.36
CA TRP A 150 3.21 -1.07 20.56
C TRP A 150 3.24 -1.34 19.05
N MET A 151 4.24 -2.08 18.56
CA MET A 151 4.39 -2.42 17.14
C MET A 151 3.33 -3.44 16.73
N THR A 152 3.03 -4.40 17.61
CA THR A 152 1.97 -5.39 17.41
C THR A 152 0.62 -4.71 17.28
N TRP A 153 0.26 -3.81 18.21
CA TRP A 153 -1.01 -3.07 18.14
C TRP A 153 -1.09 -2.16 16.92
N LEU A 154 0.01 -1.50 16.54
CA LEU A 154 0.08 -0.70 15.32
C LEU A 154 -0.18 -1.54 14.07
N THR A 155 0.45 -2.70 13.99
CA THR A 155 0.30 -3.66 12.89
C THR A 155 -1.13 -4.19 12.80
N VAL A 156 -1.69 -4.63 13.92
CA VAL A 156 -3.08 -5.11 14.00
C VAL A 156 -4.06 -4.01 13.60
N ALA A 157 -3.88 -2.77 14.06
CA ALA A 157 -4.72 -1.64 13.68
C ALA A 157 -4.67 -1.37 12.17
N CYS A 158 -3.48 -1.40 11.56
CA CYS A 158 -3.31 -1.22 10.12
C CYS A 158 -4.00 -2.33 9.32
N VAL A 159 -3.81 -3.58 9.72
CA VAL A 159 -4.46 -4.75 9.09
C VAL A 159 -5.97 -4.69 9.23
N ALA A 160 -6.48 -4.43 10.43
CA ALA A 160 -7.92 -4.32 10.68
C ALA A 160 -8.55 -3.21 9.84
N ALA A 161 -7.91 -2.04 9.75
CA ALA A 161 -8.38 -0.94 8.92
C ALA A 161 -8.42 -1.31 7.42
N ALA A 162 -7.37 -1.94 6.91
CA ALA A 162 -7.29 -2.37 5.51
C ALA A 162 -8.37 -3.42 5.18
N VAL A 163 -8.54 -4.43 6.03
CA VAL A 163 -9.56 -5.48 5.89
C VAL A 163 -10.97 -4.87 5.95
N ALA A 164 -11.24 -4.00 6.92
CA ALA A 164 -12.54 -3.33 7.05
C ALA A 164 -12.87 -2.49 5.81
N ALA A 165 -11.91 -1.73 5.28
CA ALA A 165 -12.11 -0.94 4.06
C ALA A 165 -12.36 -1.82 2.83
N PHE A 166 -11.63 -2.93 2.70
CA PHE A 166 -11.83 -3.87 1.61
C PHE A 166 -13.20 -4.56 1.68
N ALA A 167 -13.60 -5.02 2.87
CA ALA A 167 -14.92 -5.61 3.11
C ALA A 167 -16.05 -4.61 2.81
N ALA A 168 -15.91 -3.36 3.26
CA ALA A 168 -16.86 -2.30 2.96
C ALA A 168 -16.99 -2.07 1.44
N ARG A 169 -15.87 -2.04 0.71
CA ARG A 169 -15.87 -1.90 -0.76
C ARG A 169 -16.61 -3.05 -1.43
N LEU A 170 -16.37 -4.30 -1.03
CA LEU A 170 -17.07 -5.47 -1.58
C LEU A 170 -18.58 -5.40 -1.30
N ALA A 171 -18.96 -5.05 -0.07
CA ALA A 171 -20.36 -4.87 0.31
C ALA A 171 -21.04 -3.77 -0.53
N HIS A 172 -20.37 -2.63 -0.76
CA HIS A 172 -20.89 -1.56 -1.61
C HIS A 172 -21.07 -2.00 -3.07
N ALA A 173 -20.11 -2.75 -3.63
CA ALA A 173 -20.21 -3.27 -4.99
C ALA A 173 -21.37 -4.27 -5.14
N ALA A 174 -21.54 -5.19 -4.18
CA ALA A 174 -22.63 -6.16 -4.18
C ALA A 174 -24.01 -5.48 -4.07
N ARG A 175 -24.16 -4.45 -3.23
CA ARG A 175 -25.40 -3.68 -3.10
C ARG A 175 -25.74 -2.92 -4.39
N ALA A 176 -24.75 -2.38 -5.09
CA ALA A 176 -24.97 -1.69 -6.37
C ALA A 176 -25.48 -2.66 -7.44
N GLY A 177 -24.88 -3.85 -7.57
CA GLY A 177 -25.30 -4.86 -8.55
C GLY A 177 -26.72 -5.41 -8.30
N ARG A 178 -27.17 -5.50 -7.04
CA ARG A 178 -28.54 -5.94 -6.70
C ARG A 178 -29.63 -4.93 -7.05
N ARG A 179 -29.31 -3.63 -7.17
CA ARG A 179 -30.29 -2.57 -7.48
C ARG A 179 -30.63 -2.49 -8.97
N THR A 180 -29.78 -2.99 -9.85
CA THR A 180 -29.92 -2.81 -11.30
C THR A 180 -30.98 -3.73 -11.96
N PRO A 181 -31.15 -5.02 -11.60
CA PRO A 181 -32.12 -5.87 -12.30
C PRO A 181 -33.58 -5.61 -11.92
N ALA A 182 -33.87 -5.51 -10.62
CA ALA A 182 -35.25 -5.40 -10.12
C ALA A 182 -35.89 -4.02 -10.36
N ALA A 183 -35.10 -2.95 -10.34
CA ALA A 183 -35.61 -1.59 -10.58
C ALA A 183 -35.89 -1.33 -12.07
N LEU A 184 -35.09 -1.90 -12.98
CA LEU A 184 -35.30 -1.81 -14.42
C LEU A 184 -36.51 -2.65 -14.88
N LEU A 185 -36.76 -3.80 -14.26
CA LEU A 185 -37.93 -4.62 -14.57
C LEU A 185 -39.24 -3.97 -14.08
N ARG A 186 -39.27 -3.37 -12.88
CA ARG A 186 -40.46 -2.66 -12.37
C ARG A 186 -40.80 -1.39 -13.16
N THR A 187 -39.79 -0.68 -13.66
CA THR A 187 -40.01 0.48 -14.55
C THR A 187 -40.51 0.04 -15.92
N ALA A 188 -40.08 -1.13 -16.42
CA ALA A 188 -40.59 -1.70 -17.66
C ALA A 188 -42.03 -2.25 -17.53
N GLU A 189 -42.42 -2.81 -16.38
CA GLU A 189 -43.79 -3.30 -16.14
C GLU A 189 -44.80 -2.17 -15.90
N GLY A 190 -44.41 -1.09 -15.21
CA GLY A 190 -45.27 0.08 -15.00
C GLY A 190 -45.43 1.01 -16.21
N ALA A 191 -44.67 0.77 -17.29
CA ALA A 191 -44.72 1.54 -18.53
C ALA A 191 -45.52 0.86 -19.65
N ARG A 192 -46.18 -0.28 -19.37
CA ARG A 192 -47.06 -0.93 -20.33
C ARG A 192 -48.45 -0.25 -20.28
N PRO A 193 -48.93 0.34 -21.39
CA PRO A 193 -50.23 1.01 -21.46
C PRO A 193 -51.41 0.04 -21.40
#